data_AF-W5SB55-F1
#
_entry.id   AF-W5SB55-F1
#
_cell.length_a   1.000
_cell.length_b   1.000
_cell.length_c   1.000
_cell.angle_alpha   90.00
_cell.angle_beta   90.00
_cell.angle_gamma   90.00
#
_symmetry.space_group_name_H-M   'P 1'
#
loop_
_entity.id
_entity.type
_entity.pdbx_description
1 polymer ?
#
loop_
_entity_poly.entity_id
_entity_poly.type
_entity_poly.pdbx_seq_one_letter_code
_entity_poly.pdbx_strand_id
1 'polypeptide(L)'
;MAAESKNSFLDSLVKIGHGFQEIFGIFGNAIEDALGFNTVKSGDKKSKVGEHFKKIGDELTTTKDKLNELSGEISEAKNANSSTIEAVKSAINSASDVFEQLIAALIKLAGVAKEAGDTNIGDNADCCSWCC
;
A
#
# COMPACT_ATOMS: atom_id res chain seq x y z
N MET A 1 5.39 39.37 14.26
CA MET A 1 5.35 38.85 12.88
C MET A 1 6.37 37.76 12.60
N ALA A 2 7.70 37.98 12.72
CA ALA A 2 8.70 36.93 12.39
C ALA A 2 8.69 35.69 13.31
N ALA A 3 8.39 35.85 14.61
CA ALA A 3 8.27 34.71 15.53
C ALA A 3 7.00 33.89 15.28
N GLU A 4 5.90 34.56 14.92
CA GLU A 4 4.59 33.94 14.69
C GLU A 4 4.55 33.15 13.38
N SER A 5 5.15 33.68 12.31
CA SER A 5 5.32 32.93 11.05
C SER A 5 6.18 31.68 11.24
N LYS A 6 7.29 31.80 11.98
CA LYS A 6 8.17 30.67 12.32
C LYS A 6 7.43 29.60 13.14
N ASN A 7 6.66 30.00 14.14
CA ASN A 7 5.87 29.05 14.95
C ASN A 7 4.81 28.33 14.11
N SER A 8 4.11 29.04 13.23
CA SER A 8 3.09 28.43 12.34
C SER A 8 3.68 27.48 11.29
N PHE A 9 4.90 27.76 10.82
CA PHE A 9 5.63 26.86 9.93
C PHE A 9 6.06 25.58 10.66
N LEU A 10 6.60 25.70 11.87
CA LEU A 10 7.00 24.54 12.67
C LEU A 10 5.79 23.65 13.02
N ASP A 11 4.64 24.24 13.34
CA ASP A 11 3.38 23.49 13.56
C ASP A 11 2.96 22.71 12.30
N SER A 12 3.08 23.34 11.12
CA SER A 12 2.80 22.67 9.84
C SER A 12 3.74 21.48 9.62
N LEU A 13 5.03 21.63 9.92
CA LEU A 13 6.01 20.54 9.80
C LEU A 13 5.73 19.38 10.77
N VAL A 14 5.32 19.68 12.00
CA VAL A 14 4.97 18.64 12.99
C VAL A 14 3.77 17.83 12.51
N LYS A 15 2.72 18.48 12.00
CA LYS A 15 1.54 17.81 11.44
C LYS A 15 1.89 16.92 10.25
N ILE A 16 2.62 17.48 9.28
CA ILE A 16 3.10 16.73 8.11
C ILE A 16 3.95 15.53 8.55
N GLY A 17 4.84 15.72 9.53
CA GLY A 17 5.67 14.66 10.08
C GLY A 17 4.86 13.52 10.73
N HIS A 18 3.81 13.86 11.47
CA HIS A 18 2.87 12.87 12.03
C HIS A 18 2.11 12.13 10.93
N GLY A 19 1.60 12.83 9.92
CA GLY A 19 0.95 12.22 8.76
C GLY A 19 1.86 11.23 8.04
N PHE A 20 3.12 11.61 7.79
CA PHE A 20 4.12 10.69 7.21
C PHE A 20 4.36 9.46 8.09
N GLN A 21 4.53 9.64 9.40
CA GLN A 21 4.77 8.51 10.31
C GLN A 21 3.60 7.53 10.31
N GLU A 22 2.37 8.04 10.29
CA GLU A 22 1.16 7.22 10.23
C GLU A 22 1.08 6.41 8.93
N ILE A 23 1.36 7.05 7.80
CA ILE A 23 1.39 6.39 6.47
C ILE A 23 2.45 5.29 6.44
N PHE A 24 3.68 5.58 6.88
CA PHE A 24 4.76 4.58 6.89
C PHE A 24 4.48 3.43 7.87
N GLY A 25 3.82 3.70 8.99
CA GLY A 25 3.38 2.66 9.91
C GLY A 25 2.38 1.70 9.28
N ILE A 26 1.36 2.23 8.59
CA ILE A 26 0.36 1.40 7.88
C ILE A 26 1.00 0.62 6.73
N PHE A 27 1.80 1.30 5.90
CA PHE A 27 2.49 0.66 4.80
C PHE A 27 3.43 -0.45 5.30
N GLY A 28 4.19 -0.19 6.36
CA GLY A 28 5.07 -1.17 6.98
C GLY A 28 4.32 -2.43 7.43
N ASN A 29 3.20 -2.24 8.13
CA ASN A 29 2.35 -3.36 8.54
C ASN A 29 1.77 -4.14 7.34
N ALA A 30 1.34 -3.42 6.29
CA ALA A 30 0.80 -4.05 5.08
C ALA A 30 1.85 -4.88 4.33
N ILE A 31 3.10 -4.38 4.28
CA ILE A 31 4.24 -5.09 3.65
C ILE A 31 4.67 -6.28 4.52
N GLU A 32 4.67 -6.14 5.85
CA GLU A 32 4.93 -7.25 6.76
C GLU A 32 3.93 -8.38 6.54
N ASP A 33 2.64 -8.05 6.45
CA ASP A 33 1.60 -9.02 6.11
C ASP A 33 1.81 -9.60 4.70
N ALA A 34 2.16 -8.76 3.71
CA ALA A 34 2.38 -9.17 2.32
C ALA A 34 3.56 -10.14 2.15
N LEU A 35 4.70 -9.81 2.74
CA LEU A 35 5.94 -10.59 2.72
C LEU A 35 5.99 -11.66 3.81
N GLY A 36 4.92 -11.78 4.61
CA GLY A 36 4.67 -12.92 5.46
C GLY A 36 4.49 -14.20 4.63
N PHE A 37 5.58 -14.73 4.08
CA PHE A 37 5.63 -16.01 3.35
C PHE A 37 5.19 -17.20 4.20
N ASN A 38 4.95 -16.98 5.50
CA ASN A 38 4.38 -17.96 6.43
C ASN A 38 2.84 -17.96 6.47
N THR A 39 2.17 -16.95 5.91
CA THR A 39 0.70 -16.79 5.92
C THR A 39 0.02 -17.82 5.04
N VAL A 40 0.67 -18.18 3.93
CA VAL A 40 0.19 -19.21 3.01
C VAL A 40 1.23 -20.32 2.90
N LYS A 41 0.80 -21.57 3.07
CA LYS A 41 1.65 -22.76 3.12
C LYS A 41 1.26 -23.77 2.04
N SER A 42 2.13 -24.74 1.77
CA SER A 42 1.77 -25.89 0.95
C SER A 42 0.57 -26.63 1.56
N GLY A 43 -0.37 -27.05 0.72
CA GLY A 43 -1.64 -27.63 1.15
C GLY A 43 -2.73 -26.61 1.49
N ASP A 44 -2.41 -25.31 1.58
CA ASP A 44 -3.46 -24.29 1.56
C ASP A 44 -4.12 -24.23 0.17
N LYS A 45 -5.39 -23.86 0.14
CA LYS A 45 -6.12 -23.62 -1.10
C LYS A 45 -5.62 -22.37 -1.80
N LYS A 46 -5.56 -22.38 -3.13
CA LYS A 46 -5.24 -21.18 -3.93
C LYS A 46 -6.22 -20.03 -3.66
N SER A 47 -7.48 -20.31 -3.30
CA SER A 47 -8.42 -19.27 -2.84
C SER A 47 -7.89 -18.44 -1.65
N LYS A 48 -7.19 -19.06 -0.70
CA LYS A 48 -6.55 -18.38 0.45
C LYS A 48 -5.43 -17.44 0.01
N VAL A 49 -4.71 -17.78 -1.06
CA VAL A 49 -3.73 -16.86 -1.70
C VAL A 49 -4.46 -15.64 -2.24
N GLY A 50 -5.62 -15.85 -2.86
CA GLY A 50 -6.43 -14.76 -3.40
C GLY A 50 -6.95 -13.83 -2.31
N GLU A 51 -7.40 -14.37 -1.18
CA GLU A 51 -7.77 -13.60 0.01
C GLU A 51 -6.59 -12.78 0.54
N HIS A 52 -5.39 -13.37 0.59
CA HIS A 52 -4.17 -12.68 1.01
C HIS A 52 -3.85 -11.48 0.11
N PHE A 53 -3.83 -11.67 -1.21
CA PHE A 53 -3.57 -10.57 -2.14
C PHE A 53 -4.64 -9.49 -2.10
N LYS A 54 -5.90 -9.87 -1.88
CA LYS A 54 -6.97 -8.89 -1.69
C LYS A 54 -6.73 -8.04 -0.43
N LYS A 55 -6.37 -8.67 0.69
CA LYS A 55 -6.08 -7.97 1.95
C LYS A 55 -4.97 -6.92 1.76
N ILE A 56 -3.86 -7.31 1.12
CA ILE A 56 -2.75 -6.38 0.83
C ILE A 56 -3.24 -5.22 -0.05
N GLY A 57 -4.05 -5.50 -1.08
CA GLY A 57 -4.62 -4.46 -1.94
C GLY A 57 -5.51 -3.47 -1.19
N ASP A 58 -6.31 -3.94 -0.23
CA ASP A 58 -7.16 -3.10 0.62
C ASP A 58 -6.31 -2.21 1.56
N GLU A 59 -5.23 -2.74 2.14
CA GLU A 59 -4.30 -1.99 3.01
C GLU A 59 -3.47 -0.96 2.23
N LEU A 60 -3.04 -1.29 1.01
CA LEU A 60 -2.38 -0.32 0.12
C LEU A 60 -3.35 0.77 -0.36
N THR A 61 -4.63 0.46 -0.53
CA THR A 61 -5.65 1.47 -0.81
C THR A 61 -5.74 2.48 0.33
N THR A 62 -5.79 1.98 1.58
CA THR A 62 -5.77 2.84 2.78
C THR A 62 -4.52 3.72 2.85
N THR A 63 -3.35 3.16 2.52
CA THR A 63 -2.08 3.90 2.48
C THR A 63 -2.13 5.03 1.45
N LYS A 64 -2.60 4.74 0.23
CA LYS A 64 -2.76 5.73 -0.85
C LYS A 64 -3.71 6.86 -0.45
N ASP A 65 -4.84 6.53 0.16
CA ASP A 65 -5.84 7.53 0.55
C ASP A 65 -5.27 8.50 1.60
N LYS A 66 -4.51 8.00 2.58
CA LYS A 66 -3.80 8.85 3.55
C LYS A 66 -2.69 9.68 2.93
N LEU A 67 -1.99 9.15 1.92
CA LEU A 67 -0.99 9.93 1.18
C LEU A 67 -1.64 11.10 0.44
N ASN A 68 -2.83 10.90 -0.14
CA ASN A 68 -3.59 11.96 -0.77
C ASN A 68 -4.10 13.00 0.24
N GLU A 69 -4.52 12.57 1.44
CA GLU A 69 -4.87 13.48 2.55
C GLU A 69 -3.68 14.35 2.96
N LEU A 70 -2.51 13.75 3.15
CA LEU A 70 -1.27 14.46 3.47
C LEU A 70 -0.89 15.49 2.39
N SER A 71 -1.14 15.19 1.11
CA SER A 71 -0.98 16.15 0.00
C SER A 71 -1.85 17.40 0.20
N GLY A 72 -3.06 17.22 0.72
CA GLY A 72 -3.95 18.30 1.15
C GLY A 72 -3.34 19.13 2.27
N GLU A 73 -2.87 18.50 3.34
CA GLU A 73 -2.24 19.20 4.48
C GLU A 73 -1.00 20.00 4.07
N ILE A 74 -0.18 19.46 3.17
CA ILE A 74 1.00 20.14 2.63
C ILE A 74 0.60 21.37 1.80
N SER A 75 -0.57 21.34 1.15
CA SER A 75 -1.10 22.51 0.44
C SER A 75 -1.43 23.67 1.37
N GLU A 76 -1.78 23.36 2.61
CA GLU A 76 -2.17 24.34 3.63
C GLU A 76 -0.99 24.81 4.49
N ALA A 77 0.21 24.26 4.26
CA ALA A 77 1.42 24.58 5.02
C ALA A 77 1.76 26.08 4.93
N LYS A 78 1.71 26.76 6.07
CA LYS A 78 1.89 28.22 6.14
C LYS A 78 3.37 28.58 6.05
N ASN A 79 3.68 29.66 5.33
CA ASN A 79 5.04 30.22 5.19
C ASN A 79 6.04 29.25 4.52
N ALA A 80 5.57 28.21 3.84
CA ALA A 80 6.38 27.38 2.96
C ALA A 80 6.46 28.00 1.56
N ASN A 81 7.59 27.79 0.88
CA ASN A 81 7.77 28.27 -0.50
C ASN A 81 6.93 27.42 -1.47
N SER A 82 6.27 28.07 -2.43
CA SER A 82 5.36 27.40 -3.37
C SER A 82 6.06 26.30 -4.18
N SER A 83 7.29 26.52 -4.64
CA SER A 83 8.03 25.48 -5.39
C SER A 83 8.37 24.26 -4.53
N THR A 84 8.53 24.42 -3.22
CA THR A 84 8.73 23.31 -2.29
C THR A 84 7.44 22.51 -2.11
N ILE A 85 6.31 23.20 -1.93
CA ILE A 85 4.98 22.56 -1.83
C ILE A 85 4.71 21.72 -3.09
N GLU A 86 4.91 22.30 -4.27
CA GLU A 86 4.69 21.62 -5.55
C GLU A 86 5.61 20.41 -5.75
N ALA A 87 6.89 20.50 -5.34
CA ALA A 87 7.81 19.37 -5.41
C ALA A 87 7.36 18.20 -4.53
N VAL A 88 6.91 18.47 -3.30
CA VAL A 88 6.42 17.42 -2.40
C VAL A 88 5.13 16.80 -2.92
N LYS A 89 4.19 17.62 -3.42
CA LYS A 89 2.96 17.12 -4.06
C LYS A 89 3.23 16.23 -5.25
N SER A 90 4.18 16.63 -6.10
CA SER A 90 4.58 15.83 -7.27
C SER A 90 5.12 14.47 -6.84
N ALA A 91 5.95 14.42 -5.80
CA ALA A 91 6.45 13.17 -5.23
C ALA A 91 5.31 12.30 -4.65
N ILE A 92 4.36 12.91 -3.94
CA ILE A 92 3.18 12.21 -3.41
C ILE A 92 2.33 11.62 -4.54
N ASN A 93 1.99 12.42 -5.55
CA ASN A 93 1.20 11.96 -6.70
C ASN A 93 1.91 10.81 -7.42
N SER A 94 3.22 10.92 -7.65
CA SER A 94 4.01 9.85 -8.27
C SER A 94 3.95 8.55 -7.46
N ALA A 95 3.98 8.63 -6.13
CA ALA A 95 3.84 7.46 -5.26
C ALA A 95 2.39 6.92 -5.27
N SER A 96 1.38 7.78 -5.29
CA SER A 96 -0.03 7.38 -5.43
C SER A 96 -0.29 6.61 -6.72
N ASP A 97 0.31 7.04 -7.84
CA ASP A 97 0.23 6.34 -9.13
C ASP A 97 0.85 4.93 -9.06
N VAL A 98 1.98 4.79 -8.35
CA VAL A 98 2.62 3.48 -8.12
C VAL A 98 1.72 2.59 -7.26
N PHE A 99 1.10 3.13 -6.20
CA PHE A 99 0.16 2.37 -5.39
C PHE A 99 -1.05 1.92 -6.19
N GLU A 100 -1.60 2.77 -7.05
CA GLU A 100 -2.72 2.40 -7.92
C GLU A 100 -2.38 1.23 -8.84
N GLN A 101 -1.20 1.25 -9.47
CA GLN A 101 -0.72 0.14 -10.31
C GLN A 101 -0.53 -1.15 -9.50
N LEU A 102 0.07 -1.05 -8.30
CA LEU A 102 0.29 -2.20 -7.43
C LEU A 102 -1.03 -2.80 -6.93
N ILE A 103 -1.98 -1.97 -6.51
CA ILE A 103 -3.33 -2.40 -6.10
C ILE A 103 -4.02 -3.12 -7.27
N ALA A 104 -3.97 -2.56 -8.48
CA ALA A 104 -4.56 -3.19 -9.66
C ALA A 104 -3.94 -4.57 -9.97
N ALA A 105 -2.62 -4.70 -9.82
CA ALA A 105 -1.93 -5.98 -9.99
C ALA A 105 -2.36 -7.01 -8.93
N LEU A 106 -2.47 -6.61 -7.66
CA LEU A 106 -2.92 -7.46 -6.57
C LEU A 106 -4.37 -7.92 -6.75
N ILE A 107 -5.27 -7.04 -7.18
CA ILE A 107 -6.67 -7.38 -7.48
C ILE A 107 -6.74 -8.43 -8.59
N LYS A 108 -5.94 -8.28 -9.65
CA LYS A 108 -5.86 -9.29 -10.74
C LYS A 108 -5.37 -10.63 -10.22
N LEU A 109 -4.31 -10.63 -9.41
CA LEU A 109 -3.74 -11.85 -8.84
C LEU A 109 -4.72 -12.53 -7.88
N ALA A 110 -5.45 -11.75 -7.09
CA ALA A 110 -6.51 -12.24 -6.22
C ALA A 110 -7.65 -12.91 -7.02
N GLY A 111 -8.03 -12.29 -8.15
CA GLY A 111 -9.01 -12.85 -9.09
C GLY A 111 -8.58 -14.22 -9.62
N VAL A 112 -7.38 -14.30 -10.20
CA VAL A 112 -6.83 -15.55 -10.75
C VAL A 112 -6.72 -16.65 -9.70
N ALA A 113 -6.27 -16.30 -8.49
CA ALA A 113 -6.15 -17.26 -7.38
C ALA A 113 -7.52 -17.78 -6.91
N LYS A 114 -8.56 -16.92 -6.92
CA LYS A 114 -9.94 -17.31 -6.62
C LYS A 114 -10.50 -18.25 -7.70
N GLU A 115 -10.24 -17.98 -8.98
CA GLU A 115 -10.67 -18.83 -10.10
C GLU A 115 -10.05 -20.23 -10.05
N ALA A 116 -8.82 -20.35 -9.55
CA ALA A 116 -8.17 -21.65 -9.33
C ALA A 116 -8.83 -22.48 -8.20
N GLY A 117 -9.71 -21.87 -7.40
CA GLY A 117 -10.61 -22.52 -6.47
C GLY A 117 -9.90 -23.29 -5.35
N ASP A 118 -10.39 -24.52 -5.13
CA ASP A 118 -9.97 -25.41 -4.05
C ASP A 118 -8.68 -26.18 -4.33
N THR A 119 -8.04 -25.95 -5.48
CA THR A 119 -6.75 -26.59 -5.79
C THR A 119 -5.73 -26.20 -4.73
N ASN A 120 -5.02 -27.19 -4.19
CA ASN A 120 -3.97 -26.93 -3.22
C ASN A 120 -2.76 -26.24 -3.87
N ILE A 121 -2.05 -25.46 -3.07
CA ILE A 121 -0.76 -24.90 -3.45
C ILE A 121 0.29 -26.00 -3.37
N GLY A 122 1.05 -26.15 -4.45
CA GLY A 122 2.03 -27.22 -4.61
C GLY A 122 1.42 -28.54 -5.07
N ASP A 123 0.15 -28.54 -5.51
CA ASP A 123 -0.46 -29.69 -6.15
C ASP A 123 0.21 -29.94 -7.51
N ASN A 124 1.19 -30.84 -7.50
CA ASN A 124 1.70 -31.47 -8.71
C ASN A 124 0.73 -32.61 -8.99
N ALA A 125 -0.28 -32.39 -9.83
CA ALA A 125 -1.09 -33.47 -10.36
C ALA A 125 -0.14 -34.58 -10.84
N ASP A 126 -0.11 -35.70 -10.12
CA ASP A 126 0.74 -36.82 -10.43
C ASP A 126 0.54 -37.16 -11.91
N CYS A 127 1.63 -37.17 -12.67
CA CYS A 127 1.68 -37.66 -14.04
C CYS A 127 1.41 -39.19 -14.11
N CYS A 128 0.75 -39.77 -13.11
CA CYS A 128 0.46 -41.21 -12.98
C CYS A 128 -0.91 -41.61 -13.55
N SER A 129 -1.54 -40.80 -14.42
CA SER A 129 -2.71 -41.24 -15.19
C SER A 129 -2.36 -41.91 -16.53
N TRP A 130 -1.07 -42.02 -16.90
CA TRP A 130 -0.60 -42.69 -18.14
C TRP A 130 0.15 -44.00 -17.87
N CYS A 131 -0.23 -44.71 -16.81
CA CYS A 131 0.17 -46.10 -16.57
C CYS A 131 -1.07 -46.96 -16.31
N CYS A 132 -1.85 -47.21 -17.36
CA CYS A 132 -2.69 -48.40 -17.53
C CYS A 132 -2.98 -48.59 -19.02
#